data_AF-A0A431NHZ8-F1
#
_entry.id   AF-A0A431NHZ8-F1
#
_cell.length_a   1.000
_cell.length_b   1.000
_cell.length_c   1.000
_cell.angle_alpha   90.00
_cell.angle_beta   90.00
_cell.angle_gamma   90.00
#
_symmetry.space_group_name_H-M   'P 1'
#
loop_
_entity.id
_entity.type
_entity.pdbx_description
1 polymer ?
#
loop_
_entity_poly.entity_id
_entity_poly.type
_entity_poly.pdbx_seq_one_letter_code
_entity_poly.pdbx_strand_id
1 'polypeptide(L)'
;MTAELIEAGVIATSTLLALIGGASVVAREKLISLYRLDRRVRAWGLSVLIASVILLLIVSLFAFHIPTTPLWPLSTGWRLKGFACAPEALQLPELRDNCPFLGLPELAMANYEAGMLWTAPSRFAVSTVFVASLMMVAIGLTMIIGLQLARRRKLLRWSALSRRVADPHSQRGGNIFISYRRADTASEASALAGQLSSFFEVFLDTQRLPAGVDFVEEIRVAIRQAEAVFVLIGPNWSDASDPNAKSGLFDPNDYVRLEVRTALGLDIPIIPVLVRGARMPSASKLPADIASFARKNAFMVPDDDLAAATHRLLDFIARGQMAI
;
A
#
# COMPACT_ATOMS: atom_id res chain seq x y z
N MET A 1 8.15 21.61 7.55
CA MET A 1 9.06 21.86 6.43
C MET A 1 9.19 20.68 5.45
N THR A 2 9.14 19.42 5.90
CA THR A 2 9.30 18.25 5.01
C THR A 2 8.03 17.86 4.22
N ALA A 3 6.82 18.17 4.71
CA ALA A 3 5.57 17.84 4.03
C ALA A 3 5.29 18.72 2.80
N GLU A 4 5.53 20.03 2.90
CA GLU A 4 5.35 20.99 1.79
C GLU A 4 6.39 20.78 0.67
N LEU A 5 7.62 20.41 1.02
CA LEU A 5 8.66 20.05 0.03
C LEU A 5 8.29 18.79 -0.77
N ILE A 6 7.57 17.84 -0.15
CA ILE A 6 7.08 16.63 -0.82
C ILE A 6 5.89 16.96 -1.73
N GLU A 7 4.97 17.82 -1.28
CA GLU A 7 3.85 18.29 -2.12
C GLU A 7 4.36 19.07 -3.34
N ALA A 8 5.30 20.00 -3.15
CA ALA A 8 5.90 20.77 -4.23
C ALA A 8 6.65 19.89 -5.23
N GLY A 9 7.39 18.88 -4.76
CA GLY A 9 8.12 17.94 -5.61
C GLY A 9 7.20 17.04 -6.45
N VAL A 10 6.04 16.63 -5.90
CA VAL A 10 5.06 15.81 -6.62
C VAL A 10 4.26 16.63 -7.64
N ILE A 11 3.92 17.87 -7.31
CA ILE A 11 3.24 18.77 -8.26
C ILE A 11 4.18 19.11 -9.42
N ALA A 12 5.46 19.43 -9.14
CA ALA A 12 6.48 19.72 -10.15
C ALA A 12 6.75 18.52 -11.06
N THR A 13 6.85 17.30 -10.53
CA THR A 13 7.03 16.09 -11.35
C THR A 13 5.81 15.75 -12.19
N SER A 14 4.59 16.01 -11.68
CA SER A 14 3.35 15.80 -12.44
C SER A 14 3.18 16.80 -13.59
N THR A 15 3.61 18.06 -13.40
CA THR A 15 3.58 19.09 -14.44
C THR A 15 4.67 18.88 -15.48
N LEU A 16 5.86 18.42 -15.06
CA LEU A 16 6.93 18.03 -15.98
C LEU A 16 6.53 16.83 -16.86
N LEU A 17 5.86 15.81 -16.29
CA LEU A 17 5.33 14.68 -17.06
C LEU A 17 4.17 15.06 -18.01
N ALA A 18 3.39 16.08 -17.66
CA ALA A 18 2.32 16.60 -18.51
C ALA A 18 2.87 17.40 -19.71
N LEU A 19 3.98 18.13 -19.52
CA LEU A 19 4.66 18.90 -20.56
C LEU A 19 5.39 18.02 -21.59
N ILE A 20 5.77 16.78 -21.23
CA ILE A 20 6.45 15.83 -22.13
C ILE A 20 5.46 15.02 -23.00
N GLY A 21 4.15 15.31 -22.93
CA GLY A 21 3.19 14.89 -23.97
C GLY A 21 3.01 13.37 -24.11
N GLY A 22 2.64 12.67 -23.04
CA GLY A 22 2.39 11.22 -23.14
C GLY A 22 1.65 10.53 -22.00
N ALA A 23 1.15 11.23 -20.99
CA ALA A 23 0.36 10.57 -19.94
C ALA A 23 -1.10 10.38 -20.41
N SER A 24 -1.39 9.22 -20.99
CA SER A 24 -2.76 8.82 -21.33
C SER A 24 -3.68 8.87 -20.10
N VAL A 25 -4.99 9.01 -20.32
CA VAL A 25 -6.03 9.00 -19.26
C VAL A 25 -5.86 7.81 -18.28
N VAL A 26 -5.32 6.69 -18.77
CA VAL A 26 -4.97 5.49 -18.00
C VAL A 26 -3.89 5.75 -16.93
N ALA A 27 -2.91 6.61 -17.19
CA ALA A 27 -1.90 7.00 -16.22
C ALA A 27 -2.51 7.82 -15.08
N ARG A 28 -3.51 8.67 -15.38
CA ARG A 28 -4.25 9.46 -14.38
C ARG A 28 -5.09 8.58 -13.45
N GLU A 29 -5.79 7.57 -13.97
CA GLU A 29 -6.52 6.60 -13.15
C GLU A 29 -5.59 5.73 -12.30
N LYS A 30 -4.46 5.29 -12.86
CA LYS A 30 -3.44 4.55 -12.09
C LYS A 30 -2.83 5.41 -10.97
N LEU A 31 -2.60 6.70 -11.20
CA LEU A 31 -2.16 7.67 -10.18
C LEU A 31 -3.18 7.83 -9.04
N ILE A 32 -4.47 7.90 -9.35
CA ILE A 32 -5.54 7.95 -8.34
C ILE A 32 -5.62 6.61 -7.57
N SER A 33 -5.39 5.48 -8.23
CA SER A 33 -5.32 4.16 -7.58
C SER A 33 -4.12 4.04 -6.64
N LEU A 34 -2.99 4.68 -6.99
CA LEU A 34 -1.80 4.76 -6.15
C LEU A 34 -2.06 5.56 -4.87
N TYR A 35 -2.98 6.52 -4.91
CA TYR A 35 -3.41 7.28 -3.74
C TYR A 35 -4.22 6.46 -2.72
N ARG A 36 -4.79 5.31 -3.13
CA ARG A 36 -5.49 4.37 -2.24
C ARG A 36 -4.56 3.40 -1.50
N LEU A 37 -3.27 3.38 -1.81
CA LEU A 37 -2.32 2.51 -1.11
C LEU A 37 -2.01 3.04 0.29
N ASP A 38 -1.88 2.11 1.23
CA ASP A 38 -1.36 2.37 2.57
C ASP A 38 -0.08 3.22 2.48
N ARG A 39 -0.01 4.23 3.35
CA ARG A 39 1.12 5.16 3.47
C ARG A 39 2.44 4.43 3.61
N ARG A 40 2.45 3.27 4.29
CA ARG A 40 3.64 2.42 4.41
C ARG A 40 4.06 1.83 3.07
N VAL A 41 3.13 1.27 2.30
CA VAL A 41 3.46 0.68 0.99
C VAL A 41 3.92 1.76 0.01
N ARG A 42 3.35 2.96 0.08
CA ARG A 42 3.83 4.12 -0.68
C ARG A 42 5.24 4.54 -0.27
N ALA A 43 5.53 4.62 1.03
CA ALA A 43 6.85 4.97 1.53
C ALA A 43 7.91 3.94 1.11
N TRP A 44 7.60 2.65 1.20
CA TRP A 44 8.48 1.58 0.72
C TRP A 44 8.72 1.66 -0.79
N GLY A 45 7.65 1.81 -1.59
CA GLY A 45 7.79 1.97 -3.03
C GLY A 45 8.64 3.19 -3.42
N LEU A 46 8.46 4.32 -2.74
CA LEU A 46 9.22 5.54 -2.98
C LEU A 46 10.69 5.40 -2.57
N SER A 47 10.98 4.84 -1.40
CA SER A 47 12.37 4.58 -0.96
C SER A 47 13.12 3.70 -1.95
N VAL A 48 12.45 2.69 -2.49
CA VAL A 48 13.06 1.77 -3.44
C VAL A 48 13.24 2.40 -4.83
N LEU A 49 12.30 3.26 -5.27
CA LEU A 49 12.47 4.08 -6.47
C LEU A 49 13.68 5.00 -6.34
N ILE A 50 13.80 5.71 -5.21
CA ILE A 50 14.92 6.61 -4.93
C ILE A 50 16.23 5.83 -4.92
N ALA A 51 16.30 4.68 -4.26
CA ALA A 51 17.49 3.83 -4.25
C ALA A 51 17.87 3.36 -5.67
N SER A 52 16.89 3.02 -6.51
CA SER A 52 17.10 2.64 -7.91
C SER A 52 17.64 3.80 -8.75
N VAL A 53 17.10 5.01 -8.56
CA VAL A 53 17.58 6.23 -9.24
C VAL A 53 19.00 6.58 -8.80
N ILE A 54 19.31 6.51 -7.50
CA ILE A 54 20.65 6.74 -6.97
C ILE A 54 21.64 5.71 -7.55
N LEU A 55 21.26 4.43 -7.59
CA LEU A 55 22.08 3.39 -8.22
C LEU A 55 22.33 3.74 -9.70
N LEU A 56 21.30 4.06 -10.48
CA LEU A 56 21.44 4.45 -11.89
C LEU A 56 22.34 5.68 -12.07
N LEU A 57 22.24 6.68 -11.19
CA LEU A 57 23.11 7.85 -11.20
C LEU A 57 24.56 7.47 -10.90
N ILE A 58 24.81 6.59 -9.92
CA ILE A 58 26.15 6.07 -9.61
C ILE A 58 26.70 5.32 -10.82
N VAL A 59 25.93 4.40 -11.41
CA VAL A 59 26.32 3.68 -12.64
C VAL A 59 26.63 4.67 -13.77
N SER A 60 25.81 5.70 -13.94
CA SER A 60 26.03 6.74 -14.94
C SER A 60 27.33 7.51 -14.68
N LEU A 61 27.60 7.92 -13.44
CA LEU A 61 28.82 8.64 -13.04
C LEU A 61 30.08 7.81 -13.27
N PHE A 62 30.08 6.52 -12.93
CA PHE A 62 31.19 5.62 -13.25
C PHE A 62 31.34 5.40 -14.77
N ALA A 63 30.24 5.46 -15.53
CA ALA A 63 30.29 5.43 -17.00
C ALA A 63 30.90 6.70 -17.63
N PHE A 64 30.99 7.83 -16.92
CA PHE A 64 31.70 9.03 -17.41
C PHE A 64 33.22 8.90 -17.41
N HIS A 65 33.80 7.91 -16.71
CA HIS A 65 35.23 7.61 -16.78
C HIS A 65 35.61 6.65 -17.92
N ILE A 66 34.65 6.23 -18.75
CA ILE A 66 34.90 5.30 -19.85
C ILE A 66 35.18 6.09 -21.14
N PRO A 67 36.24 5.76 -21.90
CA PRO A 67 36.50 6.38 -23.20
C PRO A 67 35.31 6.19 -24.16
N THR A 68 34.98 7.24 -24.90
CA THR A 68 33.91 7.23 -25.91
C THR A 68 34.41 6.62 -27.22
N THR A 69 33.69 5.63 -27.76
CA THR A 69 33.96 5.12 -29.11
C THR A 69 33.08 5.85 -30.16
N PRO A 70 33.64 6.26 -31.30
CA PRO A 70 32.86 6.82 -32.41
C PRO A 70 32.03 5.72 -33.09
N LEU A 71 30.73 5.96 -33.31
CA LEU A 71 29.90 5.13 -34.18
C LEU A 71 30.32 5.37 -35.63
N TRP A 72 31.08 4.45 -36.22
CA TRP A 72 31.40 4.48 -37.65
C TRP A 72 30.28 3.84 -38.49
N PRO A 73 29.89 4.37 -39.67
CA PRO A 73 30.00 5.73 -40.17
C PRO A 73 28.60 6.35 -40.32
N LEU A 74 28.07 6.93 -39.24
CA LEU A 74 26.97 7.89 -39.38
C LEU A 74 27.58 9.28 -39.24
N SER A 75 27.38 10.15 -40.23
CA SER A 75 27.88 11.53 -40.27
C SER A 75 27.34 12.45 -39.17
N THR A 76 26.57 11.89 -38.24
CA THR A 76 26.05 12.56 -37.06
C THR A 76 26.88 12.04 -35.88
N GLY A 77 27.65 12.92 -35.22
CA GLY A 77 28.70 12.59 -34.24
C GLY A 77 28.23 11.99 -32.90
N TRP A 78 27.35 11.00 -32.94
CA TRP A 78 26.89 10.25 -31.76
C TRP A 78 28.02 9.34 -31.28
N ARG A 79 28.36 9.46 -29.99
CA ARG A 79 29.37 8.64 -29.31
C ARG A 79 28.67 7.78 -28.27
N LEU A 80 28.86 6.46 -28.32
CA LEU A 80 28.43 5.55 -27.25
C LEU A 80 29.56 5.44 -26.23
N LYS A 81 29.24 5.67 -24.96
CA LYS A 81 30.14 5.35 -23.84
C LYS A 81 30.07 3.85 -23.59
N GLY A 82 31.20 3.17 -23.41
CA GLY A 82 31.18 1.86 -22.76
C GLY A 82 31.73 0.66 -23.52
N PHE A 83 32.03 0.75 -24.82
CA PHE A 83 32.34 -0.45 -25.60
C PHE A 83 33.58 -0.26 -26.47
N ALA A 84 34.73 -0.63 -25.90
CA ALA A 84 35.98 -0.83 -26.64
C ALA A 84 36.39 -2.31 -26.56
N CYS A 85 36.76 -2.88 -27.71
CA CYS A 85 37.36 -4.22 -27.76
C CYS A 85 38.77 -4.18 -27.20
N ALA A 86 39.22 -5.31 -26.64
CA ALA A 86 40.60 -5.44 -26.20
C ALA A 86 41.55 -5.39 -27.43
N PRO A 87 42.78 -4.89 -27.28
CA PRO A 87 43.74 -4.84 -28.39
C PRO A 87 44.03 -6.21 -29.00
N GLU A 88 43.90 -7.29 -28.22
CA GLU A 88 44.04 -8.68 -28.68
C GLU A 88 42.90 -9.07 -29.64
N ALA A 89 41.66 -8.65 -29.40
CA ALA A 89 40.53 -8.90 -30.30
C ALA A 89 40.67 -8.20 -31.67
N LEU A 90 41.31 -7.02 -31.70
CA LEU A 90 41.53 -6.26 -32.94
C LEU A 90 42.56 -6.91 -33.87
N GLN A 91 43.33 -7.89 -33.38
CA GLN A 91 44.27 -8.65 -34.18
C GLN A 91 43.57 -9.69 -35.06
N LEU A 92 42.34 -10.09 -34.72
CA LEU A 92 41.55 -11.05 -35.47
C LEU A 92 40.76 -10.32 -36.58
N PRO A 93 40.94 -10.68 -37.87
CA PRO A 93 40.26 -9.99 -38.98
C PRO A 93 38.73 -9.99 -38.86
N GLU A 94 38.16 -11.12 -38.40
CA GLU A 94 36.71 -11.32 -38.24
C GLU A 94 36.09 -10.40 -37.18
N LEU A 95 36.86 -10.00 -36.17
CA LEU A 95 36.43 -9.13 -35.07
C LEU A 95 36.79 -7.66 -35.31
N ARG A 96 37.84 -7.39 -36.08
CA ARG A 96 38.34 -6.03 -36.36
C ARG A 96 37.27 -5.16 -37.03
N ASP A 97 36.59 -5.70 -38.03
CA ASP A 97 35.64 -4.94 -38.85
C ASP A 97 34.27 -4.79 -38.17
N ASN A 98 33.94 -5.69 -37.24
CA ASN A 98 32.67 -5.71 -36.53
C ASN A 98 32.76 -5.12 -35.11
N CYS A 99 33.97 -4.81 -34.61
CA CYS A 99 34.14 -4.16 -33.32
C CYS A 99 33.65 -2.70 -33.36
N PRO A 100 32.89 -2.20 -32.37
CA PRO A 100 32.51 -2.83 -31.10
C PRO A 100 31.12 -3.51 -31.11
N PHE A 101 30.51 -3.74 -32.27
CA PHE A 101 29.16 -4.30 -32.42
C PHE A 101 29.19 -5.75 -32.89
N LEU A 102 29.63 -6.65 -32.01
CA LEU A 102 29.68 -8.10 -32.30
C LEU A 102 28.27 -8.71 -32.25
N GLY A 103 27.89 -9.43 -33.30
CA GLY A 103 26.63 -10.15 -33.39
C GLY A 103 26.69 -11.54 -32.74
N LEU A 104 25.54 -12.23 -32.72
CA LEU A 104 25.44 -13.61 -32.23
C LEU A 104 26.31 -14.60 -33.02
N PRO A 105 26.47 -14.53 -34.36
CA PRO A 105 27.34 -15.43 -35.11
C PRO A 105 28.82 -15.30 -34.72
N GLU A 106 29.32 -14.08 -34.56
CA GLU A 106 30.70 -13.78 -34.20
C GLU A 106 31.01 -14.22 -32.76
N LEU A 107 30.02 -14.16 -31.86
CA LEU A 107 30.12 -14.63 -30.48
C LEU A 107 29.94 -16.16 -30.35
N ALA A 108 29.29 -16.81 -31.31
CA ALA A 108 29.02 -18.24 -31.28
C ALA A 108 30.19 -19.09 -31.80
N MET A 109 31.03 -18.57 -32.70
CA MET A 109 32.18 -19.29 -33.27
C MET A 109 33.43 -19.27 -32.37
N ALA A 110 33.27 -18.82 -31.14
CA ALA A 110 34.28 -18.09 -30.41
C ALA A 110 34.36 -18.60 -28.96
N ASN A 111 35.25 -19.56 -28.69
CA ASN A 111 35.48 -20.05 -27.33
C ASN A 111 36.43 -19.10 -26.58
N TYR A 112 36.02 -17.86 -26.37
CA TYR A 112 36.86 -16.81 -25.78
C TYR A 112 36.45 -16.49 -24.34
N GLU A 113 37.45 -16.33 -23.47
CA GLU A 113 37.25 -15.69 -22.19
C GLU A 113 36.86 -14.22 -22.39
N ALA A 114 35.89 -13.71 -21.62
CA ALA A 114 35.38 -12.34 -21.74
C ALA A 114 36.49 -11.27 -21.67
N GLY A 115 37.64 -11.59 -21.07
CA GLY A 115 38.82 -10.72 -21.00
C GLY A 115 39.52 -10.47 -22.34
N MET A 116 39.36 -11.34 -23.35
CA MET A 116 39.96 -11.16 -24.67
C MET A 116 39.09 -10.34 -25.63
N LEU A 117 37.78 -10.27 -25.40
CA LEU A 117 36.84 -9.57 -26.28
C LEU A 117 36.68 -8.10 -25.91
N TRP A 118 36.64 -7.79 -24.61
CA TRP A 118 36.29 -6.47 -24.11
C TRP A 118 37.30 -5.95 -23.08
N THR A 119 37.60 -4.65 -23.12
CA THR A 119 38.41 -4.01 -22.09
C THR A 119 37.77 -4.14 -20.70
N ALA A 120 38.57 -4.09 -19.63
CA ALA A 120 38.06 -4.17 -18.25
C ALA A 120 36.97 -3.13 -17.92
N PRO A 121 37.05 -1.87 -18.38
CA PRO A 121 35.97 -0.89 -18.20
C PRO A 121 34.67 -1.27 -18.91
N SER A 122 34.74 -1.82 -20.14
CA SER A 122 33.56 -2.28 -20.88
C SER A 122 32.86 -3.44 -20.15
N ARG A 123 33.64 -4.41 -19.63
CA ARG A 123 33.10 -5.53 -18.85
C ARG A 123 32.38 -5.04 -17.60
N PHE A 124 33.00 -4.12 -16.85
CA PHE A 124 32.40 -3.53 -15.66
C PHE A 124 31.08 -2.82 -15.98
N ALA A 125 31.02 -2.06 -17.07
CA ALA A 125 29.81 -1.36 -17.49
C ALA A 125 28.66 -2.31 -17.81
N VAL A 126 28.90 -3.34 -18.64
CA VAL A 126 27.88 -4.34 -19.01
C VAL A 126 27.37 -5.10 -17.80
N SER A 127 28.29 -5.59 -16.95
CA SER A 127 27.91 -6.30 -15.72
C SER A 127 27.09 -5.42 -14.79
N THR A 128 27.44 -4.14 -14.67
CA THR A 128 26.73 -3.19 -13.80
C THR A 128 25.32 -2.89 -14.31
N VAL A 129 25.15 -2.63 -15.61
CA VAL A 129 23.83 -2.41 -16.22
C VAL A 129 22.94 -3.65 -16.07
N PHE A 130 23.52 -4.84 -16.27
CA PHE A 130 22.81 -6.10 -16.11
C PHE A 130 22.34 -6.31 -14.65
N VAL A 131 23.24 -6.12 -13.67
CA VAL A 131 22.90 -6.23 -12.24
C VAL A 131 21.85 -5.19 -11.84
N ALA A 132 21.98 -3.93 -12.28
CA ALA A 132 21.00 -2.89 -12.00
C ALA A 132 19.61 -3.23 -12.58
N SER A 133 19.55 -3.79 -13.78
CA SER A 133 18.31 -4.24 -14.41
C SER A 133 17.66 -5.38 -13.62
N LEU A 134 18.44 -6.37 -13.19
CA LEU A 134 17.96 -7.47 -12.35
C LEU A 134 17.44 -6.96 -11.00
N MET A 135 18.12 -5.99 -10.38
CA MET A 135 17.67 -5.38 -9.12
C MET A 135 16.33 -4.66 -9.30
N MET A 136 16.16 -3.87 -10.36
CA MET A 136 14.88 -3.19 -10.63
C MET A 136 13.74 -4.18 -10.84
N VAL A 137 13.98 -5.29 -11.55
CA VAL A 137 12.97 -6.35 -11.73
C VAL A 137 12.62 -7.03 -10.40
N ALA A 138 13.62 -7.40 -9.59
CA ALA A 138 13.39 -8.02 -8.28
C ALA A 138 12.59 -7.10 -7.34
N ILE A 139 12.91 -5.81 -7.35
CA ILE A 139 12.18 -4.75 -6.65
C ILE A 139 10.71 -4.68 -7.12
N GLY A 140 10.48 -4.66 -8.44
CA GLY A 140 9.13 -4.61 -9.00
C GLY A 140 8.31 -5.82 -8.59
N LEU A 141 8.92 -7.02 -8.65
CA LEU A 141 8.27 -8.26 -8.24
C LEU A 141 7.94 -8.29 -6.75
N THR A 142 8.86 -7.87 -5.87
CA THR A 142 8.62 -7.83 -4.42
C THR A 142 7.49 -6.85 -4.06
N MET A 143 7.42 -5.69 -4.73
CA MET A 143 6.32 -4.74 -4.56
C MET A 143 4.97 -5.33 -5.03
N ILE A 144 4.93 -5.97 -6.20
CA ILE A 144 3.71 -6.63 -6.72
C ILE A 144 3.26 -7.75 -5.77
N ILE A 145 4.17 -8.61 -5.32
CA ILE A 145 3.87 -9.69 -4.36
C ILE A 145 3.33 -9.09 -3.06
N GLY A 146 3.95 -8.04 -2.52
CA GLY A 146 3.46 -7.35 -1.33
C GLY A 146 2.03 -6.83 -1.48
N LEU A 147 1.70 -6.23 -2.63
CA LEU A 147 0.35 -5.75 -2.94
C LEU A 147 -0.66 -6.89 -3.06
N GLN A 148 -0.27 -7.97 -3.72
CA GLN A 148 -1.13 -9.16 -3.87
C GLN A 148 -1.38 -9.82 -2.52
N LEU A 149 -0.36 -9.93 -1.66
CA LEU A 149 -0.50 -10.48 -0.31
C LEU A 149 -1.40 -9.60 0.57
N ALA A 150 -1.26 -8.26 0.50
CA ALA A 150 -2.15 -7.34 1.22
C ALA A 150 -3.62 -7.51 0.78
N ARG A 151 -3.88 -7.53 -0.53
CA ARG A 151 -5.23 -7.79 -1.08
C ARG A 151 -5.78 -9.15 -0.66
N ARG A 152 -4.96 -10.21 -0.72
CA ARG A 152 -5.35 -11.55 -0.30
C ARG A 152 -5.69 -11.61 1.18
N ARG A 153 -4.93 -10.95 2.07
CA ARG A 153 -5.24 -10.94 3.52
C ARG A 153 -6.63 -10.37 3.80
N LYS A 154 -6.99 -9.27 3.14
CA LYS A 154 -8.31 -8.66 3.27
C LYS A 154 -9.42 -9.60 2.80
N LEU A 155 -9.24 -10.22 1.63
CA LEU A 155 -10.18 -11.21 1.09
C LEU A 155 -10.29 -12.46 1.97
N LEU A 156 -9.18 -12.92 2.56
CA LEU A 156 -9.15 -14.07 3.47
C LEU A 156 -9.92 -13.78 4.75
N ARG A 157 -9.72 -12.60 5.37
CA ARG A 157 -10.51 -12.18 6.55
C ARG A 157 -11.99 -12.10 6.23
N TRP A 158 -12.35 -11.53 5.08
CA TRP A 158 -13.73 -11.45 4.62
C TRP A 158 -14.36 -12.82 4.39
N SER A 159 -13.67 -13.70 3.67
CA SER A 159 -14.15 -15.07 3.42
C SER A 159 -14.20 -15.93 4.69
N ALA A 160 -13.35 -15.67 5.68
CA ALA A 160 -13.44 -16.32 6.99
C ALA A 160 -14.69 -15.85 7.74
N LEU A 161 -14.90 -14.53 7.83
CA LEU A 161 -16.06 -13.93 8.46
C LEU A 161 -17.37 -14.43 7.83
N SER A 162 -17.48 -14.37 6.50
CA SER A 162 -18.70 -14.80 5.79
C SER A 162 -18.98 -16.29 5.96
N ARG A 163 -17.95 -17.14 5.92
CA ARG A 163 -18.09 -18.59 6.13
C ARG A 163 -18.57 -18.91 7.55
N ARG A 164 -18.06 -18.21 8.57
CA ARG A 164 -18.51 -18.44 9.96
C ARG A 164 -19.96 -18.06 10.16
N VAL A 165 -20.36 -16.89 9.67
CA VAL A 165 -21.76 -16.47 9.80
C VAL A 165 -22.71 -17.41 9.04
N ALA A 166 -22.26 -17.97 7.91
CA ALA A 166 -23.03 -18.92 7.13
C ALA A 166 -23.07 -20.35 7.73
N ASP A 167 -22.20 -20.69 8.68
CA ASP A 167 -22.13 -22.02 9.30
C ASP A 167 -22.88 -22.05 10.65
N PRO A 168 -24.08 -22.67 10.69
CA PRO A 168 -24.89 -22.75 11.91
C PRO A 168 -24.29 -23.65 13.00
N HIS A 169 -23.25 -24.43 12.69
CA HIS A 169 -22.55 -25.31 13.64
C HIS A 169 -21.19 -24.77 14.09
N SER A 170 -20.79 -23.57 13.63
CA SER A 170 -19.52 -22.99 14.04
C SER A 170 -19.53 -22.73 15.56
N GLN A 171 -18.64 -23.41 16.29
CA GLN A 171 -18.38 -23.07 17.69
C GLN A 171 -17.79 -21.66 17.75
N ARG A 172 -18.02 -20.92 18.86
CA ARG A 172 -17.47 -19.58 19.12
C ARG A 172 -16.02 -19.52 18.65
N GLY A 173 -15.78 -18.79 17.57
CA GLY A 173 -14.46 -18.68 16.97
C GLY A 173 -14.38 -17.46 16.07
N GLY A 174 -13.24 -16.79 16.07
CA GLY A 174 -13.07 -15.51 15.39
C GLY A 174 -13.44 -14.34 16.30
N ASN A 175 -12.74 -13.22 16.10
CA ASN A 175 -12.76 -12.10 17.03
C ASN A 175 -13.44 -10.91 16.36
N ILE A 176 -14.44 -10.33 17.01
CA ILE A 176 -15.07 -9.08 16.57
C ILE A 176 -14.70 -7.98 17.55
N PHE A 177 -14.23 -6.85 17.04
CA PHE A 177 -13.99 -5.67 17.85
C PHE A 177 -15.15 -4.68 17.65
N ILE A 178 -15.72 -4.17 18.74
CA ILE A 178 -16.77 -3.17 18.70
C ILE A 178 -16.24 -1.84 19.25
N SER A 179 -16.07 -0.87 18.35
CA SER A 179 -15.74 0.52 18.66
C SER A 179 -17.03 1.31 18.84
N TYR A 180 -17.17 2.02 19.96
CA TYR A 180 -18.37 2.79 20.28
C TYR A 180 -18.06 3.96 21.23
N ARG A 181 -18.87 5.02 21.17
CA ARG A 181 -18.78 6.13 22.12
C ARG A 181 -19.73 5.87 23.27
N ARG A 182 -19.23 5.70 24.51
CA ARG A 182 -20.07 5.30 25.66
C ARG A 182 -21.18 6.31 25.96
N ALA A 183 -20.88 7.61 25.85
CA ALA A 183 -21.86 8.67 26.02
C ALA A 183 -22.94 8.72 24.92
N ASP A 184 -22.75 7.96 23.83
CA ASP A 184 -23.64 7.95 22.68
C ASP A 184 -24.37 6.60 22.56
N THR A 185 -23.66 5.49 22.40
CA THR A 185 -24.23 4.20 21.95
C THR A 185 -23.93 3.01 22.88
N ALA A 186 -23.78 3.22 24.19
CA ALA A 186 -23.39 2.15 25.13
C ALA A 186 -24.40 0.99 25.21
N SER A 187 -25.70 1.31 25.21
CA SER A 187 -26.79 0.33 25.24
C SER A 187 -26.77 -0.57 24.00
N GLU A 188 -26.64 0.03 22.83
CA GLU A 188 -26.65 -0.64 21.53
C GLU A 188 -25.38 -1.46 21.35
N ALA A 189 -24.22 -0.96 21.82
CA ALA A 189 -22.97 -1.72 21.80
C ALA A 189 -23.06 -2.98 22.65
N SER A 190 -23.63 -2.87 23.85
CA SER A 190 -23.82 -4.00 24.76
C SER A 190 -24.81 -5.03 24.20
N ALA A 191 -25.92 -4.57 23.62
CA ALA A 191 -26.94 -5.43 23.02
C ALA A 191 -26.41 -6.14 21.76
N LEU A 192 -25.71 -5.42 20.87
CA LEU A 192 -25.06 -6.00 19.70
C LEU A 192 -24.01 -7.04 20.11
N ALA A 193 -23.19 -6.74 21.11
CA ALA A 193 -22.21 -7.70 21.62
C ALA A 193 -22.87 -8.96 22.18
N GLY A 194 -23.96 -8.82 22.94
CA GLY A 194 -24.71 -9.97 23.47
C GLY A 194 -25.21 -10.89 22.35
N GLN A 195 -25.71 -10.32 21.25
CA GLN A 195 -26.20 -11.09 20.10
C GLN A 195 -25.06 -11.74 19.30
N LEU A 196 -23.95 -11.01 19.10
CA LEU A 196 -22.77 -11.52 18.38
C LEU A 196 -22.00 -12.58 19.17
N SER A 197 -22.08 -12.57 20.52
CA SER A 197 -21.38 -13.52 21.40
C SER A 197 -21.82 -14.97 21.23
N SER A 198 -22.93 -15.21 20.53
CA SER A 198 -23.36 -16.56 20.12
C SER A 198 -22.48 -17.13 19.01
N PHE A 199 -21.85 -16.28 18.20
CA PHE A 199 -21.08 -16.66 17.01
C PHE A 199 -19.58 -16.33 17.15
N PHE A 200 -19.24 -15.27 17.88
CA PHE A 200 -17.89 -14.70 17.92
C PHE A 200 -17.40 -14.47 19.35
N GLU A 201 -16.08 -14.35 19.50
CA GLU A 201 -15.49 -13.70 20.65
C GLU A 201 -15.56 -12.18 20.44
N VAL A 202 -16.34 -11.48 21.27
CA VAL A 202 -16.59 -10.05 21.11
C VAL A 202 -15.76 -9.24 22.10
N PHE A 203 -14.89 -8.39 21.56
CA PHE A 203 -14.12 -7.41 22.30
C PHE A 203 -14.87 -6.07 22.32
N LEU A 204 -15.31 -5.68 23.51
CA LEU A 204 -15.92 -4.39 23.81
C LEU A 204 -14.95 -3.61 24.68
N ASP A 205 -14.41 -2.51 24.14
CA ASP A 205 -13.65 -1.49 24.89
C ASP A 205 -12.38 -2.02 25.61
N THR A 206 -11.34 -1.21 25.67
CA THR A 206 -10.09 -1.51 26.36
C THR A 206 -10.03 -0.93 27.77
N GLN A 207 -11.18 -0.76 28.46
CA GLN A 207 -11.19 -0.26 29.84
C GLN A 207 -11.05 -1.33 30.93
N ARG A 208 -11.15 -2.62 30.58
CA ARG A 208 -10.77 -3.72 31.51
C ARG A 208 -9.29 -4.07 31.44
N LEU A 209 -8.47 -3.15 30.97
CA LEU A 209 -7.04 -3.36 30.92
C LEU A 209 -6.44 -3.38 32.33
N PRO A 210 -5.58 -4.36 32.64
CA PRO A 210 -4.86 -4.38 33.90
C PRO A 210 -4.11 -3.07 34.15
N ALA A 211 -3.99 -2.66 35.41
CA ALA A 211 -3.21 -1.47 35.74
C ALA A 211 -1.75 -1.63 35.25
N GLY A 212 -1.25 -0.63 34.53
CA GLY A 212 0.15 -0.56 34.07
C GLY A 212 0.42 -1.04 32.64
N VAL A 213 -0.58 -1.53 31.90
CA VAL A 213 -0.40 -1.86 30.47
C VAL A 213 -0.53 -0.62 29.58
N ASP A 214 0.19 -0.62 28.46
CA ASP A 214 0.03 0.41 27.43
C ASP A 214 -1.27 0.16 26.65
N PHE A 215 -2.28 0.97 26.93
CA PHE A 215 -3.60 0.85 26.31
C PHE A 215 -3.55 0.94 24.78
N VAL A 216 -2.58 1.69 24.21
CA VAL A 216 -2.46 1.85 22.75
C VAL A 216 -2.02 0.55 22.10
N GLU A 217 -1.10 -0.18 22.72
CA GLU A 217 -0.64 -1.45 22.19
C GLU A 217 -1.70 -2.54 22.36
N GLU A 218 -2.45 -2.53 23.47
CA GLU A 218 -3.56 -3.47 23.69
C GLU A 218 -4.70 -3.28 22.68
N ILE A 219 -5.12 -2.03 22.42
CA ILE A 219 -6.08 -1.72 21.34
C ILE A 219 -5.58 -2.28 20.01
N ARG A 220 -4.29 -2.09 19.72
CA ARG A 220 -3.69 -2.57 18.47
C ARG A 220 -3.67 -4.08 18.39
N VAL A 221 -3.38 -4.78 19.49
CA VAL A 221 -3.39 -6.25 19.55
C VAL A 221 -4.80 -6.78 19.33
N ALA A 222 -5.79 -6.25 20.05
CA ALA A 222 -7.19 -6.65 19.92
C ALA A 222 -7.72 -6.43 18.49
N ILE A 223 -7.47 -5.25 17.90
CA ILE A 223 -7.88 -4.94 16.53
C ILE A 223 -7.15 -5.83 15.52
N ARG A 224 -5.87 -6.17 15.72
CA ARG A 224 -5.11 -7.02 14.81
C ARG A 224 -5.66 -8.45 14.73
N GLN A 225 -6.14 -8.96 15.87
CA GLN A 225 -6.75 -10.28 15.99
C GLN A 225 -8.19 -10.31 15.46
N ALA A 226 -8.85 -9.15 15.38
CA ALA A 226 -10.21 -9.05 14.88
C ALA A 226 -10.33 -9.43 13.39
N GLU A 227 -11.38 -10.17 13.07
CA GLU A 227 -11.80 -10.47 11.70
C GLU A 227 -12.51 -9.26 11.08
N ALA A 228 -13.24 -8.49 11.91
CA ALA A 228 -13.84 -7.22 11.54
C ALA A 228 -13.98 -6.29 12.76
N VAL A 229 -14.02 -4.98 12.48
CA VAL A 229 -14.30 -3.91 13.43
C VAL A 229 -15.66 -3.32 13.12
N PHE A 230 -16.56 -3.35 14.09
CA PHE A 230 -17.86 -2.71 14.02
C PHE A 230 -17.74 -1.35 14.70
N VAL A 231 -18.09 -0.28 14.00
CA VAL A 231 -18.03 1.09 14.54
C VAL A 231 -19.46 1.56 14.72
N LEU A 232 -19.96 1.62 15.95
CA LEU A 232 -21.28 2.16 16.22
C LEU A 232 -21.24 3.68 16.16
N ILE A 233 -22.15 4.24 15.39
CA ILE A 233 -22.32 5.67 15.15
C ILE A 233 -23.71 6.04 15.62
N GLY A 234 -23.79 6.79 16.72
CA GLY A 234 -25.02 7.47 17.14
C GLY A 234 -25.03 8.93 16.67
N PRO A 235 -26.08 9.68 17.00
CA PRO A 235 -26.26 11.07 16.55
C PRO A 235 -25.10 11.98 16.96
N ASN A 236 -24.49 11.73 18.12
CA ASN A 236 -23.44 12.58 18.69
C ASN A 236 -22.03 12.03 18.43
N TRP A 237 -21.89 10.99 17.59
CA TRP A 237 -20.61 10.31 17.36
C TRP A 237 -19.55 11.26 16.78
N SER A 238 -19.97 12.05 15.79
CA SER A 238 -19.14 13.11 15.22
C SER A 238 -19.21 14.38 16.03
N ASP A 239 -20.35 14.77 16.59
CA ASP A 239 -20.61 16.14 17.08
C ASP A 239 -19.77 16.58 18.31
N ALA A 240 -18.96 15.68 18.86
CA ALA A 240 -17.72 16.04 19.55
C ALA A 240 -16.61 16.50 18.57
N SER A 241 -16.94 17.38 17.61
CA SER A 241 -16.06 17.81 16.50
C SER A 241 -16.02 19.33 16.30
N ASP A 242 -15.98 20.09 17.40
CA ASP A 242 -15.42 21.44 17.30
C ASP A 242 -13.89 21.31 17.09
N PRO A 243 -13.29 21.88 16.02
CA PRO A 243 -11.84 21.92 15.85
C PRO A 243 -11.09 22.55 17.02
N ASN A 244 -11.77 23.32 17.86
CA ASN A 244 -11.25 23.92 19.09
C ASN A 244 -11.63 23.13 20.36
N ALA A 245 -12.45 22.09 20.27
CA ALA A 245 -12.80 21.27 21.43
C ALA A 245 -11.62 20.39 21.84
N LYS A 246 -11.32 20.42 23.14
CA LYS A 246 -10.35 19.53 23.82
C LYS A 246 -10.86 18.08 23.95
N SER A 247 -11.94 17.70 23.26
CA SER A 247 -12.61 16.41 23.42
C SER A 247 -13.29 15.97 22.13
N GLY A 248 -13.15 14.68 21.79
CA GLY A 248 -13.79 14.05 20.64
C GLY A 248 -12.81 13.70 19.52
N LEU A 249 -13.28 13.50 18.29
CA LEU A 249 -12.45 12.86 17.25
C LEU A 249 -11.20 13.67 16.86
N PHE A 250 -11.19 14.99 17.06
CA PHE A 250 -10.01 15.82 16.77
C PHE A 250 -8.92 15.77 17.86
N ASP A 251 -9.26 15.30 19.07
CA ASP A 251 -8.27 14.98 20.10
C ASP A 251 -7.42 13.78 19.59
N PRO A 252 -6.07 13.91 19.52
CA PRO A 252 -5.21 12.79 19.15
C PRO A 252 -5.30 11.59 20.11
N ASN A 253 -5.78 11.81 21.34
CA ASN A 253 -5.93 10.78 22.37
C ASN A 253 -7.36 10.21 22.45
N ASP A 254 -8.29 10.62 21.58
CA ASP A 254 -9.62 10.01 21.53
C ASP A 254 -9.51 8.54 21.08
N TYR A 255 -10.06 7.66 21.91
CA TYR A 255 -9.93 6.22 21.74
C TYR A 255 -10.68 5.72 20.49
N VAL A 256 -11.83 6.30 20.15
CA VAL A 256 -12.58 5.94 18.93
C VAL A 256 -11.75 6.30 17.70
N ARG A 257 -11.14 7.49 17.67
CA ARG A 257 -10.21 7.87 16.61
C ARG A 257 -9.03 6.90 16.53
N LEU A 258 -8.42 6.55 17.67
CA LEU A 258 -7.30 5.61 17.73
C LEU A 258 -7.67 4.23 17.18
N GLU A 259 -8.82 3.69 17.56
CA GLU A 259 -9.35 2.41 17.10
C GLU A 259 -9.60 2.42 15.59
N VAL A 260 -10.36 3.42 15.10
CA VAL A 260 -10.68 3.57 13.67
C VAL A 260 -9.41 3.75 12.85
N ARG A 261 -8.48 4.60 13.30
CA ARG A 261 -7.18 4.81 12.66
C ARG A 261 -6.37 3.52 12.61
N THR A 262 -6.38 2.73 13.69
CA THR A 262 -5.65 1.47 13.78
C THR A 262 -6.25 0.43 12.85
N ALA A 263 -7.58 0.28 12.82
CA ALA A 263 -8.28 -0.62 11.92
C ALA A 263 -8.03 -0.26 10.45
N LEU A 264 -8.08 1.03 10.10
CA LEU A 264 -7.76 1.52 8.76
C LEU A 264 -6.30 1.25 8.39
N GLY A 265 -5.36 1.50 9.29
CA GLY A 265 -3.93 1.29 9.07
C GLY A 265 -3.52 -0.19 8.98
N LEU A 266 -4.32 -1.09 9.57
CA LEU A 266 -4.12 -2.54 9.50
C LEU A 266 -4.97 -3.21 8.40
N ASP A 267 -5.73 -2.42 7.61
CA ASP A 267 -6.69 -2.85 6.60
C ASP A 267 -7.64 -3.96 7.12
N ILE A 268 -8.06 -3.81 8.38
CA ILE A 268 -9.10 -4.66 8.98
C ILE A 268 -10.43 -4.26 8.33
N PRO A 269 -11.32 -5.21 8.00
CA PRO A 269 -12.68 -4.89 7.58
C PRO A 269 -13.36 -4.00 8.64
N ILE A 270 -13.89 -2.85 8.21
CA ILE A 270 -14.61 -1.93 9.09
C ILE A 270 -16.06 -1.85 8.60
N ILE A 271 -17.00 -2.07 9.51
CA ILE A 271 -18.44 -2.02 9.28
C ILE A 271 -19.02 -0.90 10.16
N PRO A 272 -19.29 0.29 9.59
CA PRO A 272 -20.05 1.31 10.30
C PRO A 272 -21.48 0.84 10.55
N VAL A 273 -21.97 0.98 11.78
CA VAL A 273 -23.34 0.65 12.20
C VAL A 273 -24.02 1.92 12.69
N LEU A 274 -24.99 2.41 11.94
CA LEU A 274 -25.76 3.61 12.27
C LEU A 274 -26.93 3.22 13.16
N VAL A 275 -27.08 3.88 14.31
CA VAL A 275 -28.20 3.67 15.26
C VAL A 275 -28.90 4.99 15.55
N ARG A 276 -30.15 4.95 16.03
CA ARG A 276 -30.91 6.13 16.46
C ARG A 276 -30.99 7.21 15.38
N GLY A 277 -31.24 6.82 14.14
CA GLY A 277 -31.29 7.73 12.99
C GLY A 277 -29.97 8.43 12.61
N ALA A 278 -28.82 7.97 13.14
CA ALA A 278 -27.53 8.55 12.82
C ALA A 278 -27.19 8.49 11.32
N ARG A 279 -26.30 9.38 10.88
CA ARG A 279 -25.83 9.46 9.50
C ARG A 279 -24.31 9.29 9.44
N MET A 280 -23.83 8.79 8.31
CA MET A 280 -22.39 8.74 8.07
C MET A 280 -21.79 10.16 8.09
N PRO A 281 -20.69 10.40 8.83
CA PRO A 281 -20.03 11.69 8.85
C PRO A 281 -19.39 12.00 7.50
N SER A 282 -19.39 13.27 7.10
CA SER A 282 -18.65 13.72 5.92
C SER A 282 -17.15 13.70 6.18
N ALA A 283 -16.35 13.47 5.13
CA ALA A 283 -14.88 13.45 5.25
C ALA A 283 -14.29 14.76 5.83
N SER A 284 -14.97 15.90 5.62
CA SER A 284 -14.58 17.21 6.15
C SER A 284 -14.79 17.35 7.66
N LYS A 285 -15.68 16.56 8.27
CA LYS A 285 -15.94 16.55 9.72
C LYS A 285 -15.04 15.55 10.46
N LEU A 286 -14.08 14.95 9.77
CA LEU A 286 -13.18 13.94 10.31
C LEU A 286 -11.73 14.44 10.27
N PRO A 287 -10.91 14.05 11.26
CA PRO A 287 -9.46 14.20 11.17
C PRO A 287 -8.89 13.53 9.91
N ALA A 288 -7.82 14.13 9.37
CA ALA A 288 -7.24 13.69 8.09
C ALA A 288 -6.77 12.22 8.08
N ASP A 289 -6.36 11.68 9.23
CA ASP A 289 -5.90 10.30 9.38
C ASP A 289 -7.03 9.26 9.37
N ILE A 290 -8.27 9.67 9.64
CA ILE A 290 -9.47 8.81 9.58
C ILE A 290 -10.50 9.26 8.54
N ALA A 291 -10.25 10.32 7.77
CA ALA A 291 -11.17 10.85 6.76
C ALA A 291 -11.63 9.82 5.71
N SER A 292 -10.83 8.77 5.47
CA SER A 292 -11.20 7.67 4.58
C SER A 292 -12.35 6.79 5.10
N PHE A 293 -12.62 6.84 6.40
CA PHE A 293 -13.75 6.16 7.05
C PHE A 293 -15.10 6.61 6.48
N ALA A 294 -15.25 7.90 6.12
CA ALA A 294 -16.46 8.44 5.52
C ALA A 294 -16.89 7.75 4.20
N ARG A 295 -15.99 7.00 3.56
CA ARG A 295 -16.27 6.26 2.32
C ARG A 295 -16.68 4.80 2.55
N LYS A 296 -16.76 4.35 3.81
CA LYS A 296 -17.20 2.99 4.14
C LYS A 296 -18.71 2.89 3.97
N ASN A 297 -19.19 1.77 3.42
CA ASN A 297 -20.62 1.50 3.34
C ASN A 297 -21.14 1.15 4.73
N ALA A 298 -22.20 1.83 5.17
CA ALA A 298 -22.73 1.70 6.53
C ALA A 298 -23.97 0.80 6.55
N PHE A 299 -24.12 0.05 7.63
CA PHE A 299 -25.34 -0.67 7.94
C PHE A 299 -26.23 0.17 8.85
N MET A 300 -27.49 0.36 8.47
CA MET A 300 -28.45 1.14 9.26
C MET A 300 -29.31 0.21 10.12
N VAL A 301 -29.36 0.48 11.41
CA VAL A 301 -30.27 -0.15 12.37
C VAL A 301 -31.49 0.75 12.52
N PRO A 302 -32.70 0.28 12.15
CA PRO A 302 -33.94 0.99 12.45
C PRO A 302 -34.17 1.08 13.96
N ASP A 303 -34.84 2.13 14.41
CA ASP A 303 -34.98 2.48 15.83
C ASP A 303 -35.72 1.42 16.67
N ASP A 304 -36.54 0.58 16.04
CA ASP A 304 -37.53 -0.25 16.75
C ASP A 304 -37.12 -1.72 16.94
N ASP A 305 -36.03 -2.20 16.34
CA ASP A 305 -35.57 -3.59 16.54
C ASP A 305 -34.09 -3.83 16.17
N LEU A 306 -33.22 -3.66 17.18
CA LEU A 306 -31.79 -3.98 17.06
C LEU A 306 -31.55 -5.48 16.84
N ALA A 307 -32.38 -6.37 17.36
CA ALA A 307 -32.20 -7.81 17.20
C ALA A 307 -32.44 -8.24 15.75
N ALA A 308 -33.55 -7.81 15.16
CA ALA A 308 -33.82 -8.05 13.74
C ALA A 308 -32.79 -7.36 12.84
N ALA A 309 -32.27 -6.20 13.23
CA ALA A 309 -31.20 -5.54 12.49
C ALA A 309 -29.89 -6.34 12.54
N THR A 310 -29.50 -6.90 13.69
CA THR A 310 -28.30 -7.73 13.80
C THR A 310 -28.41 -9.01 12.97
N HIS A 311 -29.57 -9.68 12.96
CA HIS A 311 -29.78 -10.83 12.08
C HIS A 311 -29.63 -10.45 10.60
N ARG A 312 -30.20 -9.32 10.18
CA ARG A 312 -30.01 -8.81 8.81
C ARG A 312 -28.56 -8.46 8.50
N LEU A 313 -27.82 -7.93 9.47
CA LEU A 313 -26.39 -7.63 9.34
C LEU A 313 -25.57 -8.91 9.16
N LEU A 314 -25.86 -9.94 9.94
CA LEU A 314 -25.25 -11.26 9.80
C LEU A 314 -25.59 -11.88 8.44
N ASP A 315 -26.85 -11.86 8.01
CA ASP A 315 -27.23 -12.35 6.67
C ASP A 315 -26.55 -11.55 5.55
N PHE A 316 -26.37 -10.25 5.73
CA PHE A 316 -25.68 -9.39 4.78
C PHE A 316 -24.18 -9.75 4.69
N ILE A 317 -23.55 -10.07 5.82
CA ILE A 317 -22.17 -10.58 5.89
C ILE A 317 -22.07 -11.97 5.23
N ALA A 318 -22.99 -12.89 5.53
CA ALA A 318 -23.01 -14.25 5.00
C ALA A 318 -23.15 -14.28 3.47
N ARG A 319 -24.00 -13.41 2.90
CA ARG A 319 -24.22 -13.30 1.46
C ARG A 319 -23.07 -12.64 0.69
N GLY A 320 -22.03 -12.15 1.37
CA GLY A 320 -20.88 -11.50 0.73
C GLY A 320 -21.24 -10.22 -0.02
N GLN A 321 -22.36 -9.58 0.32
CA GLN A 321 -22.88 -8.39 -0.38
C GLN A 321 -22.18 -7.08 0.00
N MET A 322 -21.08 -7.15 0.75
CA MET A 322 -20.24 -5.98 1.01
C MET A 322 -19.28 -5.76 -0.15
N ALA A 323 -19.47 -4.64 -0.86
CA ALA A 323 -18.63 -4.24 -1.97
C ALA A 323 -17.13 -4.30 -1.61
N ILE A 324 -16.39 -5.09 -2.38
CA ILE A 324 -14.94 -5.33 -2.30
C ILE A 324 -14.17 -4.11 -2.83
#